data_AF-A0AAU3M9F5-F1
#
_entry.id   AF-A0AAU3M9F5-F1
#
_cell.length_a   1.000
_cell.length_b   1.000
_cell.length_c   1.000
_cell.angle_alpha   90.00
_cell.angle_beta   90.00
_cell.angle_gamma   90.00
#
_symmetry.space_group_name_H-M   'P 1'
#
loop_
_entity.id
_entity.type
_entity.pdbx_description
1 polymer ?
#
loop_
_entity_poly.entity_id
_entity_poly.type
_entity_poly.pdbx_seq_one_letter_code
_entity_poly.pdbx_strand_id
1 'polypeptide(L)'
;MRVFSLPLEFTDVGSFSAVHSGTPFIFLTSQQPDADNRLDAARALGHLVLRPSTGQIDWRAFETETDRFAAAFLMPRTGLLAHMLRNATPERIATAKGLWGVPATALAHRLHGLGLTQEWNFRRTLAQVKQTSLSRRDHATSETSALLPNVFKALQAQGLTPHDVAEHLCLPMWELNNYMPGFDLLAFAPPSAGEIRSQSAT
;
A
#
# COMPACT_ATOMS: atom_id res chain seq x y z
N MET A 1 -11.76 -8.82 -7.96
CA MET A 1 -11.41 -7.64 -7.14
C MET A 1 -10.44 -6.79 -7.93
N ARG A 2 -10.58 -5.47 -7.89
CA ARG A 2 -9.70 -4.53 -8.59
C ARG A 2 -9.11 -3.54 -7.58
N VAL A 3 -7.83 -3.23 -7.71
CA VAL A 3 -7.11 -2.30 -6.81
C VAL A 3 -6.50 -1.20 -7.67
N PHE A 4 -6.75 0.05 -7.30
CA PHE A 4 -6.28 1.23 -8.01
C PHE A 4 -5.62 2.21 -7.04
N SER A 5 -4.68 3.00 -7.54
CA SER A 5 -4.16 4.16 -6.83
C SER A 5 -4.97 5.39 -7.22
N LEU A 6 -5.27 6.24 -6.25
CA LEU A 6 -5.89 7.54 -6.50
C LEU A 6 -4.87 8.51 -7.11
N PRO A 7 -5.28 9.33 -8.09
CA PRO A 7 -4.45 10.42 -8.59
C PRO A 7 -3.95 11.32 -7.46
N LEU A 8 -2.76 11.88 -7.64
CA LEU A 8 -2.10 12.73 -6.64
C LEU A 8 -2.92 13.97 -6.24
N GLU A 9 -3.86 14.37 -7.08
CA GLU A 9 -4.77 15.51 -6.90
C GLU A 9 -5.82 15.28 -5.81
N PHE A 10 -6.13 14.02 -5.48
CA PHE A 10 -7.12 13.66 -4.44
C PHE A 10 -6.44 13.52 -3.07
N THR A 11 -5.99 14.65 -2.51
CA THR A 11 -5.28 14.66 -1.22
C THR A 11 -6.19 14.53 -0.01
N ASP A 12 -7.45 14.94 -0.15
CA ASP A 12 -8.39 15.04 0.98
C ASP A 12 -9.19 13.74 1.20
N VAL A 13 -8.94 12.73 0.35
CA VAL A 13 -9.64 11.45 0.37
C VAL A 13 -8.66 10.36 0.82
N GLY A 14 -8.98 9.71 1.94
CA GLY A 14 -8.26 8.52 2.39
C GLY A 14 -8.56 7.29 1.52
N SER A 15 -7.78 6.22 1.69
CA SER A 15 -8.03 4.95 1.01
C SER A 15 -9.43 4.41 1.33
N PHE A 16 -10.13 3.86 0.33
CA PHE A 16 -11.51 3.37 0.50
C PHE A 16 -11.82 2.14 -0.39
N SER A 17 -12.97 1.52 -0.14
CA SER A 17 -13.48 0.42 -0.94
C SER A 17 -14.92 0.64 -1.40
N ALA A 18 -15.27 0.05 -2.53
CA ALA A 18 -16.63 0.11 -3.07
C ALA A 18 -16.96 -1.17 -3.85
N VAL A 19 -18.26 -1.50 -3.95
CA VAL A 19 -18.75 -2.53 -4.85
C VAL A 19 -19.55 -1.84 -5.95
N HIS A 20 -19.14 -2.01 -7.20
CA HIS A 20 -19.84 -1.48 -8.36
C HIS A 20 -20.22 -2.62 -9.29
N SER A 21 -21.52 -2.77 -9.57
CA SER A 21 -22.07 -3.81 -10.44
C SER A 21 -21.58 -5.23 -10.07
N GLY A 22 -21.60 -5.54 -8.77
CA GLY A 22 -21.14 -6.82 -8.22
C GLY A 22 -19.62 -7.01 -8.18
N THR A 23 -18.82 -6.06 -8.68
CA THR A 23 -17.36 -6.14 -8.62
C THR A 23 -16.80 -5.29 -7.48
N PRO A 24 -15.94 -5.85 -6.60
CA PRO A 24 -15.28 -5.07 -5.56
C PRO A 24 -14.05 -4.31 -6.09
N PHE A 25 -13.92 -3.07 -5.61
CA PHE A 25 -12.86 -2.11 -5.89
C PHE A 25 -12.23 -1.62 -4.59
N ILE A 26 -10.91 -1.44 -4.60
CA ILE A 26 -10.14 -0.78 -3.56
C ILE A 26 -9.38 0.38 -4.21
N PHE A 27 -9.43 1.54 -3.60
CA PHE A 27 -8.71 2.74 -4.02
C PHE A 27 -7.75 3.15 -2.91
N LEU A 28 -6.46 3.18 -3.21
CA LEU A 28 -5.39 3.52 -2.27
C LEU A 28 -4.90 4.94 -2.52
N THR A 29 -4.65 5.70 -1.45
CA THR A 29 -4.02 7.02 -1.60
C THR A 29 -2.53 6.88 -1.93
N SER A 30 -2.03 7.78 -2.78
CA SER A 30 -0.64 7.74 -3.27
C SER A 30 0.33 8.61 -2.43
N GLN A 31 -0.18 9.28 -1.39
CA GLN A 31 0.56 10.29 -0.61
C GLN A 31 1.05 9.79 0.76
N GLN A 32 0.66 8.58 1.17
CA GLN A 32 1.07 8.01 2.45
C GLN A 32 2.32 7.13 2.29
N PRO A 33 3.14 6.98 3.35
CA PRO A 33 4.21 5.98 3.38
C PRO A 33 3.68 4.60 2.98
N ASP A 34 4.44 3.79 2.25
CA ASP A 34 3.91 2.52 1.71
C ASP A 34 3.44 1.52 2.79
N ALA A 35 4.01 1.61 3.99
CA ALA A 35 3.57 0.81 5.12
C ALA A 35 2.14 1.16 5.57
N ASP A 36 1.73 2.42 5.40
CA ASP A 36 0.38 2.89 5.66
C ASP A 36 -0.54 2.44 4.51
N ASN A 37 -0.08 2.46 3.26
CA ASN A 37 -0.82 1.93 2.11
C ASN A 37 -1.18 0.45 2.27
N ARG A 38 -0.26 -0.39 2.78
CA ARG A 38 -0.54 -1.82 3.00
C ARG A 38 -1.60 -2.04 4.08
N LEU A 39 -1.51 -1.31 5.18
CA LEU A 39 -2.49 -1.37 6.27
C LEU A 39 -3.86 -0.87 5.80
N ASP A 40 -3.88 0.21 5.04
CA ASP A 40 -5.08 0.78 4.43
C ASP A 40 -5.72 -0.17 3.43
N ALA A 41 -4.94 -0.84 2.59
CA ALA A 41 -5.43 -1.87 1.68
C ALA A 41 -6.09 -3.03 2.44
N ALA A 42 -5.46 -3.49 3.53
CA ALA A 42 -6.03 -4.53 4.39
C ALA A 42 -7.31 -4.06 5.10
N ARG A 43 -7.40 -2.78 5.50
CA ARG A 43 -8.62 -2.18 6.04
C ARG A 43 -9.73 -2.11 5.01
N ALA A 44 -9.43 -1.62 3.81
CA ALA A 44 -10.36 -1.57 2.68
C ALA A 44 -10.87 -2.97 2.29
N LEU A 45 -10.00 -3.99 2.36
CA LEU A 45 -10.41 -5.38 2.21
C LEU A 45 -11.37 -5.82 3.33
N GLY A 46 -11.08 -5.46 4.58
CA GLY A 46 -11.97 -5.71 5.72
C GLY A 46 -13.36 -5.08 5.52
N HIS A 47 -13.44 -3.86 4.99
CA HIS A 47 -14.70 -3.20 4.64
C HIS A 47 -15.53 -3.98 3.61
N LEU A 48 -14.89 -4.73 2.72
CA LEU A 48 -15.56 -5.56 1.73
C LEU A 48 -15.98 -6.91 2.31
N VAL A 49 -15.11 -7.54 3.11
CA VAL A 49 -15.32 -8.89 3.67
C VAL A 49 -16.33 -8.89 4.80
N LEU A 50 -16.26 -7.90 5.69
CA LEU A 50 -17.08 -7.84 6.90
C LEU A 50 -18.41 -7.11 6.71
N ARG A 51 -18.65 -6.55 5.52
CA ARG A 51 -19.83 -5.72 5.27
C ARG A 51 -21.12 -6.49 5.61
N PRO A 52 -21.96 -5.98 6.52
CA PRO A 52 -23.23 -6.61 6.82
C PRO A 52 -24.12 -6.65 5.57
N SER A 53 -24.75 -7.80 5.32
CA SER A 53 -25.67 -7.97 4.18
C SER A 53 -27.02 -7.30 4.39
N THR A 54 -27.41 -7.04 5.64
CA THR A 54 -28.70 -6.44 6.03
C THR A 54 -28.57 -5.65 7.33
N GLY A 55 -29.41 -4.64 7.52
CA GLY A 55 -29.56 -3.91 8.79
C GLY A 55 -28.78 -2.59 8.86
N GLN A 56 -28.99 -1.86 9.95
CA GLN A 56 -28.27 -0.61 10.22
C GLN A 56 -26.85 -0.92 10.69
N ILE A 57 -25.87 -0.23 10.10
CA ILE A 57 -24.45 -0.40 10.46
C ILE A 57 -24.13 0.54 11.62
N ASP A 58 -23.69 -0.01 12.76
CA ASP A 58 -22.93 0.76 13.74
C ASP A 58 -21.52 0.97 13.17
N TRP A 59 -21.32 2.13 12.54
CA TRP A 59 -20.07 2.47 11.88
C TRP A 59 -18.87 2.40 12.81
N ARG A 60 -19.02 2.76 14.10
CA ARG A 60 -17.88 2.75 15.03
C ARG A 60 -17.44 1.34 15.36
N ALA A 61 -18.39 0.46 15.61
CA ALA A 61 -18.10 -0.96 15.85
C ALA A 61 -17.54 -1.62 14.58
N PHE A 62 -18.09 -1.29 13.41
CA PHE A 62 -17.64 -1.79 12.12
C PHE A 62 -16.20 -1.39 11.79
N GLU A 63 -15.84 -0.11 11.98
CA GLU A 63 -14.45 0.34 11.79
C GLU A 63 -13.50 -0.35 12.78
N THR A 64 -13.91 -0.50 14.05
CA THR A 64 -13.09 -1.19 15.06
C THR A 64 -12.83 -2.65 14.66
N GLU A 65 -13.84 -3.36 14.15
CA GLU A 65 -13.69 -4.74 13.71
C GLU A 65 -12.86 -4.85 12.42
N THR A 66 -12.99 -3.88 11.53
CA THR A 66 -12.17 -3.78 10.32
C THR A 66 -10.69 -3.54 10.65
N ASP A 67 -10.39 -2.66 11.61
CA ASP A 67 -9.02 -2.44 12.09
C ASP A 67 -8.42 -3.72 12.68
N ARG A 68 -9.23 -4.48 13.44
CA ARG A 68 -8.82 -5.79 13.97
C ARG A 68 -8.57 -6.80 12.87
N PHE A 69 -9.43 -6.84 11.85
CA PHE A 69 -9.25 -7.67 10.67
C PHE A 69 -7.96 -7.34 9.95
N ALA A 70 -7.71 -6.07 9.62
CA ALA A 70 -6.52 -5.62 8.92
C ALA A 70 -5.24 -6.00 9.69
N ALA A 71 -5.24 -5.74 11.00
CA ALA A 71 -4.13 -6.11 11.87
C ALA A 71 -3.93 -7.63 11.95
N ALA A 72 -5.00 -8.43 11.98
CA ALA A 72 -4.90 -9.88 12.01
C ALA A 72 -4.46 -10.50 10.68
N PHE A 73 -4.92 -9.92 9.58
CA PHE A 73 -4.58 -10.32 8.21
C PHE A 73 -3.10 -10.10 7.91
N LEU A 74 -2.58 -8.91 8.24
CA LEU A 74 -1.17 -8.59 8.00
C LEU A 74 -0.24 -9.20 9.06
N MET A 75 -0.66 -9.22 10.33
CA MET A 75 0.19 -9.65 11.44
C MET A 75 -0.44 -10.85 12.17
N PRO A 76 -0.30 -12.07 11.60
CA PRO A 76 -0.83 -13.28 12.21
C PRO A 76 -0.12 -13.60 13.52
N ARG A 77 -0.89 -14.08 14.52
CA ARG A 77 -0.37 -14.38 15.87
C ARG A 77 0.83 -15.32 15.85
N THR A 78 0.79 -16.35 15.01
CA THR A 78 1.88 -17.32 14.84
C THR A 78 3.16 -16.65 14.33
N GLY A 79 3.05 -15.75 13.34
CA GLY A 79 4.18 -14.98 12.83
C GLY A 79 4.81 -14.07 13.89
N LEU A 80 3.97 -13.39 14.69
CA LEU A 80 4.45 -12.53 15.78
C LEU A 80 5.20 -13.33 16.87
N LEU A 81 4.69 -14.51 17.23
CA LEU A 81 5.32 -15.40 18.20
C LEU A 81 6.64 -15.98 17.68
N ALA A 82 6.69 -16.39 16.40
CA ALA A 82 7.89 -16.93 15.78
C ALA A 82 9.06 -15.91 15.76
N HIS A 83 8.75 -14.62 15.67
CA HIS A 83 9.74 -13.53 15.73
C HIS A 83 10.05 -13.04 17.16
N MET A 84 9.59 -13.77 18.18
CA MET A 84 9.82 -13.51 19.60
C MET A 84 9.37 -12.11 20.05
N LEU A 85 8.21 -11.63 19.58
CA LEU A 85 7.72 -10.28 19.88
C LEU A 85 6.94 -10.16 21.20
N ARG A 86 6.99 -11.17 22.07
CA ARG A 86 6.40 -11.07 23.41
C ARG A 86 7.20 -10.07 24.24
N ASN A 87 6.52 -9.09 24.83
CA ASN A 87 7.11 -7.97 25.57
C ASN A 87 8.22 -7.25 24.79
N ALA A 88 8.06 -7.15 23.45
CA ALA A 88 9.04 -6.48 22.60
C ALA A 88 9.23 -5.02 23.05
N THR A 89 10.48 -4.56 23.04
CA THR A 89 10.79 -3.16 23.32
C THR A 89 10.34 -2.25 22.18
N PRO A 90 10.20 -0.93 22.41
CA PRO A 90 9.86 0.02 21.37
C PRO A 90 10.81 -0.03 20.17
N GLU A 91 12.10 -0.22 20.42
CA GLU A 91 13.14 -0.34 19.39
C GLU A 91 12.94 -1.63 18.58
N ARG A 92 12.65 -2.74 19.25
CA ARG A 92 12.36 -4.02 18.58
C ARG A 92 11.12 -3.91 17.70
N ILE A 93 10.08 -3.21 18.15
CA ILE A 93 8.86 -2.95 17.37
C ILE A 93 9.17 -2.05 16.17
N ALA A 94 9.97 -1.00 16.35
CA ALA A 94 10.37 -0.10 15.28
C ALA A 94 11.14 -0.82 14.16
N THR A 95 11.98 -1.80 14.49
CA THR A 95 12.66 -2.65 13.49
C THR A 95 11.73 -3.71 12.90
N ALA A 96 10.99 -4.43 13.74
CA ALA A 96 10.18 -5.58 13.31
C ALA A 96 8.99 -5.19 12.42
N LYS A 97 8.53 -3.92 12.47
CA LYS A 97 7.44 -3.43 11.62
C LYS A 97 7.68 -3.67 10.12
N GLY A 98 8.96 -3.65 9.69
CA GLY A 98 9.35 -3.87 8.29
C GLY A 98 9.06 -5.28 7.78
N LEU A 99 9.00 -6.28 8.68
CA LEU A 99 8.68 -7.67 8.30
C LEU A 99 7.27 -7.80 7.72
N TRP A 100 6.34 -6.98 8.20
CA TRP A 100 4.95 -6.96 7.75
C TRP A 100 4.62 -5.75 6.87
N GLY A 101 5.53 -4.78 6.76
CA GLY A 101 5.29 -3.54 6.02
C GLY A 101 4.12 -2.74 6.61
N VAL A 102 4.13 -2.52 7.93
CA VAL A 102 3.09 -1.76 8.65
C VAL A 102 3.69 -0.66 9.52
N PRO A 103 2.93 0.37 9.89
CA PRO A 103 3.39 1.33 10.90
C PRO A 103 3.61 0.65 12.26
N ALA A 104 4.63 1.12 13.00
CA ALA A 104 4.97 0.56 14.31
C ALA A 104 3.85 0.72 15.34
N THR A 105 2.99 1.74 15.19
CA THR A 105 1.78 1.91 16.00
C THR A 105 0.83 0.73 15.81
N ALA A 106 0.58 0.30 14.57
CA ALA A 106 -0.28 -0.85 14.28
C ALA A 106 0.28 -2.15 14.87
N LEU A 107 1.60 -2.36 14.77
CA LEU A 107 2.26 -3.51 15.40
C LEU A 107 2.13 -3.47 16.93
N ALA A 108 2.33 -2.31 17.57
CA ALA A 108 2.15 -2.15 19.01
C ALA A 108 0.70 -2.46 19.44
N HIS A 109 -0.30 -1.93 18.72
CA HIS A 109 -1.72 -2.22 18.97
C HIS A 109 -2.02 -3.71 18.83
N ARG A 110 -1.46 -4.37 17.80
CA ARG A 110 -1.65 -5.80 17.58
C ARG A 110 -1.06 -6.65 18.70
N LEU A 111 0.16 -6.35 19.15
CA LEU A 111 0.80 -7.05 20.26
C LEU A 111 -0.01 -6.92 21.55
N HIS A 112 -0.51 -5.70 21.83
CA HIS A 112 -1.38 -5.46 22.98
C HIS A 112 -2.70 -6.23 22.87
N GLY A 113 -3.38 -6.17 21.72
CA GLY A 113 -4.64 -6.90 21.49
C GLY A 113 -4.53 -8.42 21.59
N LEU A 114 -3.32 -8.98 21.45
CA LEU A 114 -3.04 -10.41 21.63
C LEU A 114 -2.54 -10.77 23.04
N GLY A 115 -2.44 -9.80 23.96
CA GLY A 115 -1.88 -9.99 25.29
C GLY A 115 -0.37 -10.30 25.29
N LEU A 116 0.34 -9.95 24.22
CA LEU A 116 1.79 -10.14 24.11
C LEU A 116 2.58 -9.01 24.76
N THR A 117 1.93 -7.87 25.00
CA THR A 117 2.48 -6.70 25.71
C THR A 117 1.49 -6.27 26.77
N GLN A 118 1.98 -5.98 27.98
CA GLN A 118 1.16 -5.45 29.08
C GLN A 118 0.77 -3.98 28.85
N GLU A 119 -0.36 -3.55 29.42
CA GLU A 119 -0.91 -2.19 29.21
C GLU A 119 0.11 -1.07 29.46
N TRP A 120 0.87 -1.14 30.56
CA TRP A 120 1.86 -0.11 30.90
C TRP A 120 3.00 -0.03 29.87
N ASN A 121 3.48 -1.18 29.38
CA ASN A 121 4.49 -1.28 28.33
C ASN A 121 3.95 -0.78 26.99
N PHE A 122 2.70 -1.10 26.68
CA PHE A 122 2.01 -0.66 25.48
C PHE A 122 1.89 0.86 25.44
N ARG A 123 1.43 1.51 26.51
CA ARG A 123 1.33 2.98 26.58
C ARG A 123 2.67 3.68 26.36
N ARG A 124 3.73 3.19 27.02
CA ARG A 124 5.08 3.72 26.86
C ARG A 124 5.58 3.56 25.42
N THR A 125 5.41 2.36 24.86
CA THR A 125 5.78 2.05 23.48
C THR A 125 5.06 2.95 22.49
N LEU A 126 3.75 3.12 22.64
CA LEU A 126 2.95 3.92 21.73
C LEU A 126 3.37 5.39 21.75
N ALA A 127 3.69 5.94 22.93
CA ALA A 127 4.20 7.30 23.06
C ALA A 127 5.56 7.47 22.35
N GLN A 128 6.49 6.54 22.58
CA GLN A 128 7.83 6.60 21.99
C GLN A 128 7.79 6.41 20.47
N VAL A 129 7.04 5.43 19.97
CA VAL A 129 6.89 5.16 18.53
C VAL A 129 6.28 6.36 17.82
N LYS A 130 5.28 7.03 18.40
CA LYS A 130 4.70 8.25 17.80
C LYS A 130 5.73 9.36 17.66
N GLN A 131 6.57 9.57 18.67
CA GLN A 131 7.66 10.56 18.61
C GLN A 131 8.68 10.21 17.52
N THR A 132 9.13 8.94 17.46
CA THR A 132 10.14 8.53 16.47
C THR A 132 9.59 8.51 15.04
N SER A 133 8.32 8.15 14.84
CA SER A 133 7.69 8.10 13.52
C SER A 133 7.49 9.50 12.90
N LEU A 134 7.32 10.54 13.73
CA LEU A 134 7.32 11.93 13.27
C LEU A 134 8.70 12.37 12.74
N SER A 135 9.77 11.79 13.26
CA SER A 135 11.15 12.13 12.88
C SER A 135 11.71 11.28 11.74
N ARG A 136 11.15 10.10 11.48
CA ARG A 136 11.64 9.16 10.46
C ARG A 136 10.52 8.82 9.48
N ARG A 137 10.56 9.42 8.29
CA ARG A 137 9.84 8.89 7.13
C ARG A 137 10.55 7.61 6.71
N ASP A 138 10.10 6.46 7.23
CA ASP A 138 10.59 5.18 6.74
C ASP A 138 10.06 4.99 5.31
N HIS A 139 10.95 5.08 4.33
CA HIS A 139 10.64 4.81 2.93
C HIS A 139 10.68 3.30 2.79
N ALA A 140 9.53 2.65 3.02
CA ALA A 140 9.33 1.32 2.48
C ALA A 140 9.43 1.39 0.94
N THR A 141 9.66 0.26 0.29
CA THR A 141 9.60 0.21 -1.17
C THR A 141 8.13 0.10 -1.55
N SER A 142 7.62 0.99 -2.40
CA SER A 142 6.24 0.93 -2.88
C SER A 142 5.96 -0.43 -3.52
N GLU A 143 4.84 -1.04 -3.14
CA GLU A 143 4.34 -2.22 -3.83
C GLU A 143 3.82 -1.78 -5.21
N THR A 144 4.41 -2.32 -6.27
CA THR A 144 4.02 -2.01 -7.66
C THR A 144 3.45 -3.24 -8.34
N SER A 145 2.66 -3.02 -9.39
CA SER A 145 2.11 -4.13 -10.18
C SER A 145 3.23 -4.91 -10.88
N ALA A 146 3.30 -6.22 -10.62
CA ALA A 146 4.16 -7.12 -11.37
C ALA A 146 3.69 -7.32 -12.83
N LEU A 147 2.44 -6.98 -13.14
CA LEU A 147 1.84 -7.19 -14.46
C LEU A 147 2.07 -6.02 -15.41
N LEU A 148 2.06 -4.78 -14.90
CA LEU A 148 2.29 -3.58 -15.72
C LEU A 148 3.61 -3.62 -16.51
N PRO A 149 4.76 -4.01 -15.92
CA PRO A 149 6.00 -4.19 -16.68
C PRO A 149 5.84 -5.17 -17.85
N ASN A 150 5.11 -6.27 -17.66
CA ASN A 150 4.93 -7.29 -18.71
C ASN A 150 4.00 -6.79 -19.81
N VAL A 151 2.94 -6.05 -19.46
CA VAL A 151 2.04 -5.42 -20.43
C VAL A 151 2.79 -4.41 -21.28
N PHE A 152 3.56 -3.50 -20.67
CA PHE A 152 4.32 -2.50 -21.41
C PHE A 152 5.44 -3.11 -22.25
N LYS A 153 6.09 -4.21 -21.80
CA LYS A 153 7.01 -4.99 -22.65
C LYS A 153 6.31 -5.59 -23.87
N ALA A 154 5.12 -6.16 -23.69
CA ALA A 154 4.36 -6.76 -24.79
C ALA A 154 3.86 -5.71 -25.79
N LEU A 155 3.46 -4.53 -25.31
CA LEU A 155 3.08 -3.39 -26.15
C LEU A 155 4.27 -2.83 -26.92
N GLN A 156 5.42 -2.70 -26.27
CA GLN A 156 6.67 -2.28 -26.91
C GLN A 156 7.09 -3.25 -28.02
N ALA A 157 6.92 -4.57 -27.83
CA ALA A 157 7.17 -5.57 -28.87
C ALA A 157 6.23 -5.45 -30.08
N GLN A 158 5.08 -4.79 -29.92
CA GLN A 158 4.16 -4.45 -31.01
C GLN A 158 4.45 -3.06 -31.62
N GLY A 159 5.51 -2.39 -31.17
CA GLY A 159 5.88 -1.05 -31.62
C GLY A 159 5.10 0.08 -30.94
N LEU A 160 4.30 -0.22 -29.91
CA LEU A 160 3.55 0.80 -29.17
C LEU A 160 4.38 1.35 -28.02
N THR A 161 4.45 2.67 -27.95
CA THR A 161 5.11 3.42 -26.89
C THR A 161 4.10 3.83 -25.80
N PRO A 162 4.56 4.25 -24.62
CA PRO A 162 3.69 4.85 -23.61
C PRO A 162 2.87 6.05 -24.15
N HIS A 163 3.41 6.81 -25.11
CA HIS A 163 2.70 7.92 -25.74
C HIS A 163 1.52 7.44 -26.57
N ASP A 164 1.72 6.39 -27.37
CA ASP A 164 0.65 5.77 -28.15
C ASP A 164 -0.43 5.22 -27.21
N VAL A 165 -0.05 4.58 -26.10
CA VAL A 165 -1.00 4.10 -25.09
C VAL A 165 -1.84 5.25 -24.52
N ALA A 166 -1.21 6.39 -24.19
CA ALA A 166 -1.93 7.56 -23.69
C ALA A 166 -2.91 8.10 -24.74
N GLU A 167 -2.48 8.19 -26.01
CA GLU A 167 -3.34 8.61 -27.12
C GLU A 167 -4.55 7.69 -27.31
N HIS A 168 -4.34 6.36 -27.32
CA HIS A 168 -5.41 5.36 -27.43
C HIS A 168 -6.40 5.41 -26.26
N LEU A 169 -5.93 5.78 -25.07
CA LEU A 169 -6.78 5.99 -23.89
C LEU A 169 -7.42 7.38 -23.84
N CYS A 170 -7.10 8.25 -24.80
CA CYS A 170 -7.50 9.65 -24.82
C CYS A 170 -7.08 10.41 -23.56
N LEU A 171 -5.91 10.07 -23.02
CA LEU A 171 -5.31 10.70 -21.84
C LEU A 171 -4.03 11.45 -22.24
N PRO A 172 -3.78 12.64 -21.68
CA PRO A 172 -2.46 13.23 -21.79
C PRO A 172 -1.43 12.42 -20.98
N MET A 173 -0.17 12.41 -21.43
CA MET A 173 0.90 11.61 -20.82
C MET A 173 1.08 11.83 -19.32
N TRP A 174 0.93 13.08 -18.86
CA TRP A 174 1.06 13.40 -17.44
C TRP A 174 -0.05 12.75 -16.60
N GLU A 175 -1.25 12.61 -17.16
CA GLU A 175 -2.38 11.99 -16.45
C GLU A 175 -2.21 10.47 -16.41
N LEU A 176 -1.74 9.86 -17.51
CA LEU A 176 -1.37 8.44 -17.51
C LEU A 176 -0.32 8.12 -16.43
N ASN A 177 0.70 8.97 -16.31
CA ASN A 177 1.73 8.83 -15.28
C ASN A 177 1.15 8.97 -13.86
N ASN A 178 0.17 9.87 -13.65
CA ASN A 178 -0.49 10.05 -12.35
C ASN A 178 -1.28 8.82 -11.89
N TYR A 179 -1.81 8.00 -12.81
CA TYR A 179 -2.50 6.75 -12.47
C TYR A 179 -1.54 5.58 -12.16
N MET A 180 -0.23 5.76 -12.40
CA MET A 180 0.76 4.69 -12.30
C MET A 180 1.96 5.10 -11.41
N PRO A 181 1.74 5.56 -10.16
CA PRO A 181 2.81 6.00 -9.29
C PRO A 181 3.81 4.84 -9.02
N GLY A 182 5.10 5.16 -9.09
CA GLY A 182 6.18 4.18 -8.89
C GLY A 182 6.43 3.25 -10.08
N PHE A 183 5.71 3.41 -11.19
CA PHE A 183 5.98 2.71 -12.45
C PHE A 183 6.68 3.66 -13.44
N ASP A 184 7.92 3.36 -13.79
CA ASP A 184 8.68 4.16 -14.75
C ASP A 184 8.24 3.87 -16.19
N LEU A 185 7.35 4.71 -16.71
CA LEU A 185 6.92 4.65 -18.11
C LEU A 185 8.07 4.99 -19.08
N LEU A 186 9.06 5.80 -18.67
CA LEU A 186 10.15 6.23 -19.54
C LEU A 186 11.10 5.07 -19.87
N ALA A 187 11.20 4.08 -18.98
CA ALA A 187 11.93 2.83 -19.25
C ALA A 187 11.41 2.05 -20.48
N PHE A 188 10.22 2.38 -20.98
CA PHE A 188 9.59 1.75 -22.14
C PHE A 188 9.50 2.68 -23.36
N ALA A 189 10.02 3.90 -23.27
CA ALA A 189 10.17 4.77 -24.44
C ALA A 189 11.21 4.17 -25.41
N PRO A 190 11.06 4.34 -26.72
CA PRO A 190 12.08 3.93 -27.67
C PRO A 190 13.38 4.70 -27.38
N PRO A 191 14.57 4.11 -27.62
CA PRO A 191 15.83 4.81 -27.43
C PRO A 191 15.80 6.09 -28.27
N SER A 192 16.17 7.20 -27.64
CA SER A 192 16.28 8.48 -28.34
C SER A 192 17.28 8.32 -29.50
N ALA A 193 17.01 8.98 -30.63
CA ALA A 193 17.80 8.87 -31.87
C ALA A 193 19.30 9.20 -31.71
N GLY A 194 19.75 9.66 -30.54
CA GLY A 194 21.15 9.89 -30.17
C GLY A 194 21.94 8.64 -29.73
N GLU A 195 21.29 7.57 -29.25
CA GLU A 195 21.99 6.37 -28.74
C GLU A 195 22.27 5.32 -29.82
N ILE A 196 21.56 5.37 -30.94
CA ILE A 196 21.74 4.44 -32.06
C ILE A 196 23.07 4.72 -32.81
N ARG A 197 23.64 5.93 -32.68
CA ARG A 197 24.89 6.31 -33.37
C ARG A 197 26.18 5.85 -32.67
N SER A 198 26.13 5.40 -31.42
CA SER A 198 27.34 5.00 -30.67
C SER A 198 27.64 3.50 -30.71
N GLN A 199 26.76 2.65 -31.28
CA GLN A 199 26.96 1.19 -31.35
C GLN A 199 27.28 0.65 -32.75
N SER A 200 27.44 1.51 -33.76
CA SER A 200 27.79 1.11 -35.15
C SER A 200 29.23 1.44 -35.54
N ALA A 201 30.11 1.72 -34.58
CA ALA A 201 31.54 1.94 -34.83
C ALA A 201 32.37 0.96 -33.98
N THR A 202 32.49 -0.28 -34.45
CA THR A 202 33.62 -1.17 -34.14
C THR A 202 33.83 -2.13 -35.29
#